data_AF-A0A9D2FEB7-F1
#
_entry.id   AF-A0A9D2FEB7-F1
#
_cell.length_a   1.000
_cell.length_b   1.000
_cell.length_c   1.000
_cell.angle_alpha   90.00
_cell.angle_beta   90.00
_cell.angle_gamma   90.00
#
_symmetry.space_group_name_H-M   'P 1'
#
loop_
_entity.id
_entity.type
_entity.pdbx_description
1 polymer ?
#
loop_
_entity_poly.entity_id
_entity_poly.type
_entity_poly.pdbx_seq_one_letter_code
_entity_poly.pdbx_strand_id
1 'polypeptide(L)'
;MKVKKLLALVLSALMAVTMLTACGGGSGSGGGSSKKLVDLDKINRQVKASVSDMTVEELPELEKGLAAVEAMIATKNMADIQFSDVSSLIYANINAVPHSYSSVANKFNFSGDVNTILADLVIANEAKSSARVFYVGAVNAKTKDGQSYLVYVTLT
;
A
#
# COMPACT_ATOMS: atom_id res chain seq x y z
N MET A 1 36.13 -6.77 -50.86
CA MET A 1 35.01 -5.80 -50.71
C MET A 1 33.67 -6.55 -50.57
N LYS A 2 33.30 -7.05 -49.38
CA LYS A 2 32.03 -7.79 -49.17
C LYS A 2 31.50 -7.68 -47.73
N VAL A 3 31.12 -6.48 -47.28
CA VAL A 3 30.44 -6.33 -45.97
C VAL A 3 29.37 -5.22 -45.94
N LYS A 4 28.83 -4.78 -47.09
CA LYS A 4 27.97 -3.58 -47.16
C LYS A 4 26.45 -3.81 -47.16
N LYS A 5 25.93 -4.97 -46.73
CA LYS A 5 24.47 -5.23 -46.81
C LYS A 5 23.79 -5.83 -45.58
N LEU A 6 24.37 -5.72 -44.39
CA LEU A 6 23.77 -6.27 -43.15
C LEU A 6 23.60 -5.24 -42.02
N LEU A 7 23.20 -4.00 -42.34
CA LEU A 7 22.99 -2.94 -41.33
C LEU A 7 21.61 -2.27 -41.42
N ALA A 8 20.60 -2.93 -42.01
CA ALA A 8 19.26 -2.35 -42.17
C ALA A 8 18.13 -3.11 -41.43
N LEU A 9 18.45 -4.17 -40.66
CA LEU A 9 17.43 -5.01 -40.01
C LEU A 9 17.38 -4.88 -38.48
N VAL A 10 18.16 -3.97 -37.88
CA VAL A 10 18.26 -3.82 -36.41
C VAL A 10 17.56 -2.56 -35.89
N LEU A 11 16.98 -1.72 -36.77
CA LEU A 11 16.43 -0.43 -36.36
C LEU A 11 14.93 -0.42 -36.00
N SER A 12 14.20 -1.52 -36.21
CA SER A 12 12.74 -1.59 -35.94
C SER A 12 12.36 -2.34 -34.66
N ALA A 13 13.33 -2.84 -33.89
CA ALA A 13 13.06 -3.70 -32.72
C ALA A 13 13.03 -2.99 -31.35
N LEU A 14 13.16 -1.65 -31.28
CA LEU A 14 13.36 -0.95 -30.00
C LEU A 14 12.18 -0.10 -29.48
N MET A 15 11.06 -0.02 -30.20
CA MET A 15 9.85 0.66 -29.69
C MET A 15 8.93 -0.25 -28.85
N ALA A 16 9.33 -1.50 -28.56
CA ALA A 16 8.51 -2.48 -27.83
C ALA A 16 9.09 -2.92 -26.48
N VAL A 17 10.15 -2.28 -25.96
CA VAL A 17 10.83 -2.69 -24.72
C VAL A 17 10.59 -1.70 -23.58
N THR A 18 9.38 -1.14 -23.46
CA THR A 18 8.95 -0.36 -22.29
C THR A 18 7.82 -1.02 -21.49
N MET A 19 7.36 -2.22 -21.86
CA MET A 19 6.39 -2.98 -21.07
C MET A 19 6.84 -4.40 -20.74
N LEU A 20 8.15 -4.63 -20.66
CA LEU A 20 8.70 -5.95 -20.31
C LEU A 20 9.68 -5.89 -19.14
N THR A 21 9.33 -5.17 -18.07
CA THR A 21 9.89 -5.40 -16.74
C THR A 21 8.76 -5.81 -15.79
N ALA A 22 8.73 -7.12 -15.50
CA ALA A 22 8.04 -7.77 -14.38
C ALA A 22 6.51 -8.00 -14.47
N CYS A 23 6.09 -8.77 -15.48
CA CYS A 23 5.11 -9.85 -15.24
C CYS A 23 5.86 -11.19 -15.44
N GLY A 24 6.73 -11.51 -14.48
CA GLY A 24 7.39 -12.80 -14.40
C GLY A 24 6.68 -13.65 -13.36
N GLY A 25 6.00 -14.71 -13.80
CA GLY A 25 5.50 -15.77 -12.92
C GLY A 25 4.08 -16.20 -13.23
N GLY A 26 3.90 -17.01 -14.27
CA GLY A 26 2.64 -17.69 -14.54
C GLY A 26 2.47 -18.96 -13.69
N SER A 27 1.20 -19.31 -13.54
CA SER A 27 0.62 -20.62 -13.21
C SER A 27 0.37 -20.94 -11.73
N GLY A 28 -0.91 -20.82 -11.35
CA GLY A 28 -1.45 -21.38 -10.11
C GLY A 28 -2.80 -20.75 -9.74
N SER A 29 -3.90 -21.34 -10.20
CA SER A 29 -5.23 -21.11 -9.64
C SER A 29 -5.20 -21.15 -8.11
N GLY A 30 -5.58 -20.07 -7.45
CA GLY A 30 -5.67 -20.00 -5.99
C GLY A 30 -5.98 -18.59 -5.55
N GLY A 31 -6.99 -18.43 -4.69
CA GLY A 31 -7.59 -17.16 -4.30
C GLY A 31 -6.61 -16.05 -3.90
N GLY A 32 -7.03 -14.82 -4.17
CA GLY A 32 -6.32 -13.57 -3.90
C GLY A 32 -5.61 -13.57 -2.56
N SER A 33 -4.28 -13.63 -2.62
CA SER A 33 -3.40 -13.22 -1.54
C SER A 33 -2.67 -11.99 -2.05
N SER A 34 -3.20 -10.83 -1.68
CA SER A 34 -2.52 -9.55 -1.70
C SER A 34 -1.08 -9.74 -1.25
N LYS A 35 -0.12 -9.47 -2.14
CA LYS A 35 1.29 -9.32 -1.79
C LYS A 35 1.33 -8.34 -0.61
N LYS A 36 1.64 -8.82 0.59
CA LYS A 36 1.50 -8.05 1.84
C LYS A 36 2.26 -6.73 1.67
N LEU A 37 1.53 -5.62 1.47
CA LEU A 37 2.10 -4.29 1.22
C LEU A 37 2.92 -3.81 2.42
N VAL A 38 2.51 -4.29 3.60
CA VAL A 38 3.10 -4.02 4.90
C VAL A 38 4.14 -5.09 5.24
N ASP A 39 5.36 -4.63 5.48
CA ASP A 39 6.50 -5.37 6.02
C ASP A 39 6.74 -4.86 7.45
N LEU A 40 6.14 -5.55 8.42
CA LEU A 40 6.25 -5.18 9.83
C LEU A 40 7.70 -5.17 10.34
N ASP A 41 8.55 -6.08 9.85
CA ASP A 41 9.94 -6.14 10.29
C ASP A 41 10.69 -4.89 9.85
N LYS A 42 10.47 -4.44 8.62
CA LYS A 42 11.04 -3.20 8.11
C LYS A 42 10.53 -1.99 8.87
N ILE A 43 9.22 -1.90 9.10
CA ILE A 43 8.62 -0.79 9.86
C ILE A 43 9.19 -0.76 11.28
N ASN A 44 9.18 -1.90 11.99
CA ASN A 44 9.74 -2.00 13.34
C ASN A 44 11.22 -1.62 13.39
N ARG A 45 12.05 -2.02 12.42
CA ARG A 45 13.46 -1.60 12.37
C ARG A 45 13.60 -0.08 12.25
N GLN A 46 12.80 0.56 11.41
CA GLN A 46 12.84 2.02 11.23
C GLN A 46 12.33 2.77 12.46
N VAL A 47 11.21 2.31 13.03
CA VAL A 47 10.65 2.89 14.26
C VAL A 47 11.64 2.74 15.41
N LYS A 48 12.20 1.55 15.65
CA LYS A 48 13.15 1.30 16.75
C LYS A 48 14.48 2.03 16.60
N ALA A 49 14.87 2.40 15.38
CA ALA A 49 16.02 3.27 15.16
C ALA A 49 15.79 4.71 15.64
N SER A 50 14.52 5.14 15.76
CA SER A 50 14.14 6.48 16.20
C SER A 50 13.60 6.50 17.63
N VAL A 51 12.83 5.47 18.01
CA VAL A 51 12.15 5.32 19.30
C VAL A 51 12.26 3.87 19.78
N SER A 52 13.15 3.59 20.73
CA SER A 52 13.56 2.23 21.09
C SER A 52 12.50 1.40 21.83
N ASP A 53 11.54 2.03 22.53
CA ASP A 53 10.52 1.38 23.35
C ASP A 53 9.19 1.15 22.63
N MET A 54 9.14 1.37 21.31
CA MET A 54 7.96 1.18 20.48
C MET A 54 7.94 -0.13 19.71
N THR A 55 6.74 -0.66 19.54
CA THR A 55 6.47 -1.83 18.71
C THR A 55 5.34 -1.55 17.73
N VAL A 56 5.49 -2.05 16.51
CA VAL A 56 4.45 -2.03 15.49
C VAL A 56 3.93 -3.44 15.26
N GLU A 57 2.63 -3.62 15.35
CA GLU A 57 1.97 -4.92 15.27
C GLU A 57 0.87 -4.94 14.19
N GLU A 58 0.43 -6.16 13.89
CA GLU A 58 -0.74 -6.40 13.05
C GLU A 58 -2.02 -6.41 13.89
N LEU A 59 -3.10 -5.90 13.30
CA LEU A 59 -4.43 -5.96 13.89
C LEU A 59 -5.38 -6.65 12.89
N PRO A 60 -5.85 -7.87 13.17
CA PRO A 60 -6.74 -8.61 12.26
C PRO A 60 -8.04 -7.86 11.91
N GLU A 61 -8.57 -7.08 12.85
CA GLU A 61 -9.74 -6.23 12.66
C GLU A 61 -9.48 -5.14 11.60
N LEU A 62 -8.26 -4.61 11.55
CA LEU A 62 -7.85 -3.63 10.54
C LEU A 62 -7.80 -4.27 9.15
N GLU A 63 -7.39 -5.54 9.03
CA GLU A 63 -7.41 -6.25 7.74
C GLU A 63 -8.84 -6.36 7.18
N LYS A 64 -9.83 -6.63 8.04
CA LYS A 64 -11.25 -6.65 7.63
C LYS A 64 -11.71 -5.29 7.12
N GLY A 65 -11.35 -4.21 7.82
CA GLY A 65 -11.65 -2.84 7.40
C GLY A 65 -11.01 -2.49 6.06
N LEU A 66 -9.74 -2.87 5.86
CA LEU A 66 -9.01 -2.63 4.63
C LEU A 66 -9.56 -3.44 3.44
N ALA A 67 -9.99 -4.68 3.66
CA ALA A 67 -10.64 -5.49 2.64
C ALA A 67 -12.00 -4.89 2.21
N ALA A 68 -12.78 -4.36 3.16
CA ALA A 68 -14.02 -3.66 2.86
C ALA A 68 -13.77 -2.38 2.04
N VAL A 69 -12.72 -1.63 2.37
CA VAL A 69 -12.27 -0.46 1.61
C VAL A 69 -11.84 -0.86 0.20
N GLU A 70 -11.05 -1.91 0.04
CA GLU A 70 -10.61 -2.41 -1.26
C GLU A 70 -11.80 -2.78 -2.16
N ALA A 71 -12.76 -3.53 -1.60
CA ALA A 71 -13.98 -3.90 -2.32
C ALA A 71 -14.79 -2.66 -2.75
N MET A 72 -14.92 -1.66 -1.87
CA MET A 72 -15.62 -0.41 -2.20
C MET A 72 -14.90 0.35 -3.33
N ILE A 73 -13.58 0.51 -3.23
CA ILE A 73 -12.76 1.22 -4.24
C ILE A 73 -12.93 0.59 -5.62
N ALA A 74 -12.93 -0.74 -5.71
CA ALA A 74 -13.08 -1.47 -6.97
C ALA A 74 -14.41 -1.19 -7.71
N THR A 75 -15.42 -0.70 -7.01
CA THR A 75 -16.76 -0.43 -7.58
C THR A 75 -16.99 1.03 -8.00
N LYS A 76 -16.13 1.95 -7.58
CA LYS A 76 -16.29 3.40 -7.78
C LYS A 76 -15.20 3.97 -8.69
N ASN A 77 -15.52 5.03 -9.43
CA ASN A 77 -14.47 5.82 -10.08
C ASN A 77 -13.74 6.64 -9.01
N MET A 78 -12.50 7.05 -9.31
CA MET A 78 -11.70 7.86 -8.38
C MET A 78 -12.43 9.11 -7.88
N ALA A 79 -13.14 9.81 -8.78
CA ALA A 79 -13.86 11.04 -8.46
C ALA A 79 -15.06 10.83 -7.51
N ASP A 80 -15.56 9.60 -7.40
CA ASP A 80 -16.74 9.24 -6.60
C ASP A 80 -16.37 8.71 -5.20
N ILE A 81 -15.07 8.55 -4.93
CA ILE A 81 -14.57 8.06 -3.64
C ILE A 81 -14.37 9.25 -2.71
N GLN A 82 -15.17 9.30 -1.64
CA GLN A 82 -14.98 10.27 -0.57
C GLN A 82 -14.08 9.68 0.52
N PHE A 83 -13.25 10.52 1.12
CA PHE A 83 -12.41 10.11 2.24
C PHE A 83 -13.24 9.57 3.42
N SER A 84 -14.42 10.15 3.66
CA SER A 84 -15.37 9.71 4.69
C SER A 84 -15.85 8.27 4.47
N ASP A 85 -16.02 7.82 3.23
CA ASP A 85 -16.41 6.43 2.93
C ASP A 85 -15.29 5.47 3.37
N VAL A 86 -14.06 5.83 3.05
CA VAL A 86 -12.85 5.06 3.40
C VAL A 86 -12.69 4.97 4.91
N SER A 87 -12.70 6.12 5.59
CA SER A 87 -12.49 6.17 7.04
C SER A 87 -13.62 5.45 7.79
N SER A 88 -14.87 5.61 7.37
CA SER A 88 -16.02 4.98 8.03
C SER A 88 -15.97 3.45 7.94
N LEU A 89 -15.57 2.90 6.78
CA LEU A 89 -15.41 1.45 6.61
C LEU A 89 -14.30 0.87 7.49
N ILE A 90 -13.20 1.60 7.65
CA ILE A 90 -12.12 1.21 8.57
C ILE A 90 -12.65 1.22 10.01
N TYR A 91 -13.19 2.35 10.47
CA TYR A 91 -13.64 2.52 11.86
C TYR A 91 -14.77 1.56 12.25
N ALA A 92 -15.68 1.23 11.33
CA ALA A 92 -16.74 0.25 11.58
C ALA A 92 -16.21 -1.15 11.94
N ASN A 93 -14.98 -1.49 11.56
CA ASN A 93 -14.38 -2.79 11.76
C ASN A 93 -13.39 -2.85 12.94
N ILE A 94 -12.97 -1.71 13.51
CA ILE A 94 -11.92 -1.64 14.54
C ILE A 94 -12.43 -1.19 15.92
N ASN A 95 -13.74 -1.34 16.19
CA ASN A 95 -14.43 -0.91 17.42
C ASN A 95 -13.79 -1.35 18.76
N ALA A 96 -12.86 -2.33 18.74
CA ALA A 96 -12.17 -2.83 19.92
C ALA A 96 -10.90 -2.05 20.30
N VAL A 97 -10.41 -1.13 19.46
CA VAL A 97 -9.13 -0.42 19.67
C VAL A 97 -9.38 1.07 19.95
N PRO A 98 -8.77 1.68 20.98
CA PRO A 98 -8.85 3.12 21.19
C PRO A 98 -8.37 3.92 19.97
N HIS A 99 -9.13 4.93 19.53
CA HIS A 99 -8.79 5.68 18.32
C HIS A 99 -8.11 7.04 18.56
N SER A 100 -7.72 7.32 19.80
CA SER A 100 -7.33 8.67 20.26
C SER A 100 -6.20 9.31 19.44
N TYR A 101 -5.36 8.51 18.77
CA TYR A 101 -4.31 9.00 17.86
C TYR A 101 -4.22 8.18 16.56
N SER A 102 -5.37 7.64 16.12
CA SER A 102 -5.46 6.90 14.87
C SER A 102 -5.45 7.84 13.66
N SER A 103 -4.70 7.47 12.61
CA SER A 103 -4.66 8.20 11.36
C SER A 103 -5.07 7.28 10.20
N VAL A 104 -5.99 7.75 9.37
CA VAL A 104 -6.33 7.15 8.08
C VAL A 104 -5.93 8.15 7.02
N ALA A 105 -5.25 7.70 5.97
CA ALA A 105 -4.87 8.57 4.86
C ALA A 105 -4.86 7.79 3.54
N ASN A 106 -4.93 8.54 2.45
CA ASN A 106 -4.97 8.00 1.11
C ASN A 106 -4.05 8.76 0.16
N LYS A 107 -3.55 8.07 -0.87
CA LYS A 107 -2.79 8.65 -1.98
C LYS A 107 -3.23 8.04 -3.30
N PHE A 108 -3.39 8.90 -4.30
CA PHE A 108 -3.69 8.52 -5.68
C PHE A 108 -2.40 8.33 -6.46
N ASN A 109 -2.34 7.30 -7.32
CA ASN A 109 -1.21 7.02 -8.21
C ASN A 109 0.15 7.04 -7.48
N PHE A 110 0.15 6.49 -6.26
CA PHE A 110 1.33 6.44 -5.42
C PHE A 110 2.39 5.47 -5.96
N SER A 111 3.64 5.92 -6.00
CA SER A 111 4.79 5.15 -6.47
C SER A 111 5.95 5.08 -5.45
N GLY A 112 5.69 5.36 -4.18
CA GLY A 112 6.71 5.33 -3.13
C GLY A 112 6.70 4.04 -2.30
N ASP A 113 7.44 4.07 -1.20
CA ASP A 113 7.51 2.97 -0.24
C ASP A 113 6.51 3.18 0.92
N VAL A 114 5.44 2.39 0.92
CA VAL A 114 4.40 2.48 1.95
C VAL A 114 4.94 2.17 3.35
N ASN A 115 5.97 1.33 3.47
CA ASN A 115 6.52 0.93 4.77
C ASN A 115 7.25 2.09 5.44
N THR A 116 7.97 2.90 4.65
CA THR A 116 8.61 4.11 5.17
C THR A 116 7.58 5.16 5.57
N ILE A 117 6.50 5.33 4.80
CA ILE A 117 5.40 6.23 5.19
C ILE A 117 4.77 5.79 6.51
N LEU A 118 4.50 4.50 6.68
CA LEU A 118 3.92 3.96 7.91
C LEU A 118 4.87 4.15 9.10
N ALA A 119 6.17 3.91 8.93
CA ALA A 119 7.17 4.15 9.98
C ALA A 119 7.23 5.63 10.39
N ASP A 120 7.30 6.55 9.42
CA ASP A 120 7.34 8.00 9.67
C ASP A 120 6.08 8.48 10.40
N LEU A 121 4.91 7.92 10.08
CA LEU A 121 3.65 8.25 10.76
C LEU A 121 3.62 7.73 12.19
N VAL A 122 4.10 6.51 12.45
CA VAL A 122 4.22 5.97 13.81
C VAL A 122 5.15 6.86 14.64
N ILE A 123 6.32 7.23 14.10
CA ILE A 123 7.28 8.12 14.77
C ILE A 123 6.66 9.50 15.03
N ALA A 124 5.93 10.07 14.06
CA ALA A 124 5.28 11.37 14.23
C ALA A 124 4.11 11.36 15.24
N ASN A 125 3.43 10.22 15.38
CA ASN A 125 2.34 10.05 16.34
C ASN A 125 2.84 9.72 17.75
N GLU A 126 4.06 9.21 17.91
CA GLU A 126 4.70 8.98 19.21
C GLU A 126 4.70 10.25 20.07
N ALA A 127 5.12 11.37 19.50
CA ALA A 127 5.18 12.65 20.20
C ALA A 127 3.83 13.13 20.75
N LYS A 128 2.72 12.50 20.34
CA LYS A 128 1.34 12.85 20.71
C LYS A 128 0.65 11.77 21.53
N SER A 129 1.18 10.54 21.57
CA SER A 129 0.52 9.37 22.15
C SER A 129 1.35 8.76 23.27
N SER A 130 0.69 8.37 24.36
CA SER A 130 1.32 7.53 25.39
C SER A 130 1.36 6.05 25.01
N ALA A 131 0.80 5.66 23.85
CA ALA A 131 0.82 4.28 23.39
C ALA A 131 2.26 3.84 23.07
N ARG A 132 2.54 2.57 23.33
CA ARG A 132 3.82 1.91 23.00
C ARG A 132 3.69 0.85 21.92
N VAL A 133 2.46 0.49 21.61
CA VAL A 133 2.10 -0.40 20.51
C VAL A 133 1.31 0.41 19.51
N PHE A 134 1.69 0.30 18.24
CA PHE A 134 0.96 0.87 17.12
C PHE A 134 0.53 -0.25 16.19
N TYR A 135 -0.66 -0.15 15.64
CA TYR A 135 -1.13 -1.07 14.60
C TYR A 135 -1.10 -0.38 13.26
N VAL A 136 -0.59 -1.05 12.23
CA VAL A 136 -0.50 -0.47 10.89
C VAL A 136 -1.16 -1.36 9.86
N GLY A 137 -1.65 -0.74 8.80
CA GLY A 137 -2.26 -1.45 7.69
C GLY A 137 -2.25 -0.61 6.43
N ALA A 138 -2.20 -1.27 5.28
CA ALA A 138 -2.29 -0.59 4.00
C ALA A 138 -2.94 -1.49 2.94
N VAL A 139 -3.66 -0.87 2.02
CA VAL A 139 -4.22 -1.53 0.84
C VAL A 139 -4.05 -0.64 -0.38
N ASN A 140 -3.66 -1.22 -1.51
CA ASN A 140 -3.54 -0.54 -2.79
C ASN A 140 -4.51 -1.20 -3.77
N ALA A 141 -5.62 -0.50 -4.01
CA ALA A 141 -6.70 -0.98 -4.85
C ALA A 141 -6.74 -0.25 -6.18
N LYS A 142 -7.37 -0.86 -7.18
CA LYS A 142 -7.69 -0.21 -8.46
C LYS A 142 -9.13 0.28 -8.43
N THR A 143 -9.33 1.55 -8.76
CA THR A 143 -10.67 2.11 -8.97
C THR A 143 -11.29 1.52 -10.24
N LYS A 144 -12.61 1.71 -10.41
CA LYS A 144 -13.34 1.28 -11.61
C LYS A 144 -12.77 1.86 -12.90
N ASP A 145 -12.24 3.09 -12.85
CA ASP A 145 -11.57 3.80 -13.95
C ASP A 145 -10.06 3.50 -14.05
N GLY A 146 -9.56 2.49 -13.33
CA GLY A 146 -8.20 1.95 -13.45
C GLY A 146 -7.11 2.72 -12.69
N GLN A 147 -7.47 3.76 -11.93
CA GLN A 147 -6.52 4.53 -11.12
C GLN A 147 -6.07 3.73 -9.90
N SER A 148 -4.81 3.90 -9.49
CA SER A 148 -4.32 3.31 -8.24
C SER A 148 -4.70 4.17 -7.06
N TYR A 149 -5.26 3.55 -6.03
CA TYR A 149 -5.68 4.21 -4.80
C TYR A 149 -5.07 3.47 -3.61
N LEU A 150 -4.06 4.09 -2.99
CA LEU A 150 -3.46 3.60 -1.76
C LEU A 150 -4.24 4.15 -0.56
N VAL A 151 -4.62 3.28 0.36
CA VAL A 151 -5.05 3.62 1.72
C VAL A 151 -4.04 3.07 2.69
N TYR A 152 -3.68 3.85 3.71
CA TYR A 152 -2.85 3.40 4.81
C TYR A 152 -3.36 3.97 6.13
N VAL A 153 -3.13 3.21 7.20
CA VAL A 153 -3.72 3.44 8.51
C VAL A 153 -2.67 3.20 9.59
N THR A 154 -2.68 4.04 10.61
CA THR A 154 -1.96 3.81 11.88
C THR A 154 -2.97 3.93 13.04
N LEU A 155 -2.97 2.98 13.96
CA LEU A 155 -3.79 2.97 15.18
C LEU A 155 -2.88 2.86 16.41
N THR A 156 -3.42 3.18 17.59
CA THR A 156 -2.75 3.17 18.90
C THR A 156 -3.51 2.35 19.91
#